data_AF-A0AA46P3A6-F1
#
_entry.id   AF-A0AA46P3A6-F1
#
_cell.length_a   1.000
_cell.length_b   1.000
_cell.length_c   1.000
_cell.angle_alpha   90.00
_cell.angle_beta   90.00
_cell.angle_gamma   90.00
#
_symmetry.space_group_name_H-M   'P 1'
#
loop_
_entity.id
_entity.type
_entity.pdbx_description
1 polymer ?
#
loop_
_entity_poly.entity_id
_entity_poly.type
_entity_poly.pdbx_seq_one_letter_code
_entity_poly.pdbx_strand_id
1 'polypeptide(L)' 'MKILADNGFYEVEYDNEHYDHLEFVRIDQICEINYITMKNSLTGEVYTFEADKIKQFRKIMKLMPAAKENLVADNRSYSL' A
#
# COMPACT_ATOMS: atom_id res chain seq x y z
N MET A 1 3.24 -15.09 3.54
CA MET A 1 2.91 -14.04 2.55
C MET A 1 3.95 -12.92 2.68
N LYS A 2 4.73 -12.57 1.64
CA LYS A 2 5.65 -11.43 1.71
C LYS A 2 4.87 -10.15 1.37
N ILE A 3 4.24 -9.55 2.37
CA ILE A 3 3.64 -8.22 2.22
C ILE A 3 4.78 -7.23 2.25
N LEU A 4 5.26 -6.86 1.05
CA LEU A 4 6.15 -5.73 0.90
C LEU A 4 5.33 -4.50 1.30
N ALA A 5 5.73 -3.82 2.37
CA ALA A 5 5.20 -2.53 2.78
C ALA A 5 5.51 -1.48 1.69
N ASP A 6 4.75 -1.56 0.61
CA ASP A 6 4.96 -0.83 -0.62
C ASP A 6 3.72 0.03 -0.86
N ASN A 7 3.93 1.32 -1.12
CA ASN A 7 2.87 2.33 -1.23
C ASN A 7 1.90 1.94 -2.36
N GLY A 8 0.71 1.49 -1.99
CA GLY A 8 -0.29 1.04 -2.94
C GLY A 8 -1.59 0.67 -2.26
N PHE A 9 -2.61 0.50 -3.09
CA PHE A 9 -3.95 0.12 -2.65
C PHE A 9 -4.12 -1.39 -2.75
N TYR A 10 -4.82 -1.94 -1.76
CA TYR A 10 -5.05 -3.36 -1.58
C TYR A 10 -6.55 -3.66 -1.48
N GLU A 11 -6.86 -4.88 -1.89
CA GLU A 11 -8.15 -5.56 -1.82
C GLU A 11 -7.97 -6.76 -0.90
N VAL A 12 -8.85 -6.92 0.08
CA VAL A 12 -8.81 -8.02 1.06
C VAL A 12 -10.18 -8.69 1.13
N GLU A 13 -10.20 -10.02 1.02
CA GLU A 13 -11.37 -10.83 1.34
C GLU A 13 -11.16 -11.51 2.71
N TYR A 14 -12.02 -11.17 3.68
CA TYR A 14 -11.95 -11.66 5.05
C TYR A 14 -13.36 -11.99 5.52
N ASP A 15 -13.57 -13.20 6.06
CA ASP A 15 -14.87 -13.66 6.57
C ASP A 15 -16.07 -13.52 5.60
N ASN A 16 -15.84 -13.72 4.30
CA ASN A 16 -16.81 -13.51 3.21
C ASN A 16 -17.20 -12.03 2.95
N GLU A 17 -16.50 -11.10 3.58
CA GLU A 17 -16.60 -9.68 3.28
C GLU A 17 -15.43 -9.23 2.40
N HIS A 18 -15.71 -8.28 1.51
CA HIS A 18 -14.73 -7.67 0.63
C HIS A 18 -14.42 -6.24 1.08
N TYR A 19 -13.13 -5.95 1.22
CA TYR A 19 -12.61 -4.66 1.63
C TYR A 19 -11.68 -4.12 0.54
N ASP A 20 -12.06 -2.99 -0.05
CA ASP A 20 -11.33 -2.36 -1.15
C ASP A 20 -10.64 -1.06 -0.71
N HIS A 21 -9.75 -0.54 -1.57
CA HIS A 21 -9.06 0.74 -1.35
C HIS A 21 -8.30 0.81 -0.02
N LEU A 22 -7.72 -0.32 0.42
CA LEU A 22 -6.97 -0.39 1.66
C LEU A 22 -5.52 0.04 1.45
N GLU A 23 -5.01 0.87 2.34
CA GLU A 23 -3.60 1.22 2.46
C GLU A 23 -2.98 0.47 3.62
N PHE A 24 -1.78 -0.03 3.40
CA PHE A 24 -1.01 -0.70 4.44
C PHE A 24 -0.64 0.27 5.56
N VAL A 25 -0.90 -0.11 6.82
CA VAL A 25 -0.47 0.66 7.99
C VAL A 25 0.68 -0.04 8.71
N ARG A 26 0.48 -1.29 9.15
CA ARG A 26 1.49 -2.07 9.87
C ARG A 26 1.18 -3.56 9.89
N ILE A 27 2.19 -4.35 10.29
CA ILE A 27 2.04 -5.75 10.68
C ILE A 27 2.51 -5.87 12.11
N ASP A 28 1.72 -6.55 12.93
CA ASP A 28 2.04 -6.87 14.31
C ASP A 28 2.06 -8.40 14.46
N GLN A 29 3.01 -8.94 15.23
CA GLN A 29 3.02 -10.35 15.61
C GLN A 29 2.76 -10.47 17.10
N ILE A 30 1.66 -11.13 17.47
CA ILE A 30 1.23 -11.30 18.86
C ILE A 30 0.97 -12.79 19.10
N CYS A 31 1.68 -13.39 20.05
CA CYS A 31 1.54 -14.81 20.39
C CYS A 31 1.61 -15.72 19.14
N GLU A 32 2.58 -15.48 18.27
CA GLU A 32 2.81 -16.20 17.00
C GLU A 32 1.77 -15.94 15.89
N ILE A 33 0.68 -15.22 16.16
CA ILE A 33 -0.32 -14.82 15.18
C ILE A 33 0.11 -13.51 14.51
N ASN A 34 0.06 -13.46 13.18
CA ASN A 34 0.33 -12.25 12.42
C ASN A 34 -0.97 -11.47 12.17
N TYR A 35 -0.95 -10.19 12.53
CA TYR A 35 -2.04 -9.25 12.29
C TYR A 35 -1.62 -8.20 11.28
N ILE A 36 -2.50 -7.88 10.33
CA ILE A 36 -2.28 -6.85 9.32
C ILE A 36 -3.30 -5.76 9.57
N THR A 37 -2.82 -4.56 9.89
CA THR A 37 -3.67 -3.38 10.03
C THR A 37 -3.60 -2.57 8.74
N MET A 38 -4.77 -2.21 8.22
CA MET A 38 -4.94 -1.42 7.01
C MET A 38 -5.95 -0.31 7.23
N LYS A 39 -5.86 0.75 6.43
CA LYS A 39 -6.78 1.88 6.46
C LYS A 39 -7.47 2.01 5.12
N ASN A 40 -8.79 2.13 5.09
CA ASN A 40 -9.50 2.49 3.88
C ASN A 40 -9.19 3.95 3.53
N SER A 41 -8.63 4.19 2.34
CA SER A 41 -8.22 5.53 1.91
C SER A 41 -9.40 6.45 1.59
N LEU A 42 -10.58 5.88 1.31
CA LEU A 42 -11.79 6.62 0.98
C LEU A 42 -12.58 7.01 2.23
N THR A 43 -12.83 6.06 3.13
CA THR A 43 -13.64 6.28 4.35
C THR A 43 -12.82 6.71 5.56
N GLY A 44 -11.52 6.40 5.54
CA GLY A 44 -10.62 6.63 6.68
C GLY A 44 -10.70 5.57 7.77
N GLU A 45 -11.58 4.58 7.63
CA GLU A 45 -11.75 3.48 8.59
C GLU A 45 -10.51 2.59 8.67
N VAL A 46 -10.25 2.02 9.84
CA VAL A 46 -9.08 1.18 10.10
C VAL A 46 -9.55 -0.23 10.44
N TYR A 47 -8.99 -1.21 9.75
CA TYR A 47 -9.29 -2.63 9.90
C TYR A 47 -8.04 -3.38 10.30
N THR A 48 -8.21 -4.41 11.14
CA THR A 48 -7.12 -5.31 11.51
C THR A 48 -7.56 -6.74 11.25
N PHE A 49 -6.76 -7.45 10.45
CA PHE A 49 -7.05 -8.80 9.99
C PHE A 49 -6.02 -9.77 10.57
N GLU A 50 -6.46 -10.93 11.02
CA GLU A 50 -5.56 -12.07 11.22
C GLU A 50 -5.10 -12.59 9.86
N ALA A 51 -3.79 -12.54 9.59
CA ALA A 51 -3.23 -12.82 8.28
C ALA A 51 -3.59 -14.22 7.76
N ASP A 52 -3.68 -15.21 8.65
CA ASP A 52 -3.98 -16.60 8.31
C ASP A 52 -5.46 -16.84 7.95
N LYS A 53 -6.34 -15.90 8.31
CA LYS A 53 -7.78 -15.94 7.99
C LYS A 53 -8.14 -15.16 6.73
N ILE A 54 -7.19 -14.45 6.13
CA ILE A 54 -7.40 -13.74 4.87
C ILE A 54 -7.52 -14.76 3.74
N LYS A 55 -8.66 -14.76 3.05
CA LYS A 55 -8.91 -15.64 1.91
C LYS A 55 -8.21 -15.16 0.66
N GLN A 56 -8.27 -13.85 0.42
CA GLN A 56 -7.65 -13.22 -0.74
C GLN A 56 -6.99 -11.90 -0.33
N PHE A 57 -5.78 -11.67 -0.84
CA PHE A 57 -5.04 -10.43 -0.65
C PHE A 57 -4.46 -10.00 -1.99
N ARG A 58 -4.94 -8.88 -2.54
CA ARG A 58 -4.57 -8.40 -3.87
C ARG A 58 -4.08 -6.96 -3.80
N LYS A 59 -2.98 -6.66 -4.50
CA LYS A 59 -2.54 -5.29 -4.74
C LYS A 59 -3.17 -4.77 -6.03
N ILE A 60 -3.95 -3.71 -5.94
CA ILE A 60 -4.75 -3.16 -7.05
C ILE A 60 -3.93 -2.13 -7.84
N MET A 61 -3.12 -1.33 -7.16
CA MET A 61 -2.25 -0.32 -7.77
C MET A 61 -0.91 -0.21 -7.05
N LYS A 62 0.18 -0.07 -7.83
CA LYS A 62 1.43 0.52 -7.34
C LYS A 62 1.29 2.02 -7.53
N LEU A 63 1.40 2.80 -6.46
CA LEU A 63 1.62 4.23 -6.62
C LEU A 63 3.00 4.35 -7.29
N MET A 64 3.05 4.63 -8.60
CA MET A 64 4.33 4.98 -9.21
C MET A 64 4.83 6.23 -8.47
N PRO A 65 6.09 6.25 -7.99
CA PRO A 65 6.63 7.49 -7.46
C PRO A 65 6.51 8.51 -8.58
N ALA A 66 5.82 9.62 -8.33
CA ALA A 66 5.77 10.73 -9.26
C ALA A 66 7.21 11.04 -9.64
N ALA A 67 7.57 10.82 -10.91
CA ALA A 67 8.87 11.22 -11.41
C ALA A 67 8.96 12.72 -11.17
N LYS A 68 9.70 13.13 -10.14
CA LYS A 68 10.16 14.51 -10.02
C LYS A 68 11.15 14.69 -11.16
N GLU A 69 10.64 15.04 -12.34
CA GLU A 69 11.45 15.66 -13.37
C GLU A 69 11.95 16.99 -12.79
N ASN A 70 13.09 16.94 -12.10
CA ASN A 70 13.91 18.12 -11.92
C ASN A 70 14.51 18.42 -13.29
N LEU A 71 13.76 19.15 -14.13
CA LEU A 71 14.28 19.80 -15.31
C LEU A 71 15.27 20.88 -14.83
N VAL A 72 16.50 20.48 -14.54
CA VAL A 72 17.60 21.43 -14.32
C VAL A 72 17.83 22.11 -15.66
N ALA A 73 17.73 23.44 -15.67
CA ALA A 73 17.82 24.29 -16.85
C ALA A 73 19.09 23.98 -17.67
N ASP A 74 18.92 23.79 -18.99
CA ASP A 74 20.00 23.58 -19.95
C ASP A 74 20.83 24.88 -20.04
N ASN A 75 21.93 24.95 -19.29
CA ASN A 75 22.93 26.01 -19.42
C ASN A 75 23.77 25.75 -20.68
N ARG A 76 23.18 25.96 -21.86
CA ARG A 76 23.96 26.16 -23.08
C ARG A 76 24.42 27.61 -23.12
N SER A 77 25.60 27.83 -22.57
CA SER A 77 26.41 29.03 -22.78
C SER A 77 26.64 29.20 -24.29
N TYR A 78 25.97 30.16 -24.91
CA TYR A 78 26.36 30.62 -26.24
C TYR A 78 27.69 31.38 -26.11
N SER A 79 28.76 30.84 -26.66
CA SER A 79 29.97 31.62 -26.95
C SER A 79 29.83 32.21 -28.35
N LEU A 80 29.84 33.54 -28.43
CA LEU A 80 29.99 34.33 -29.66
C LEU A 80 31.48 34.44 -30.03
#